data_AF-A0A2I0QP39-F1
#
_entry.id   AF-A0A2I0QP39-F1
#
_cell.length_a   1.000
_cell.length_b   1.000
_cell.length_c   1.000
_cell.angle_alpha   90.00
_cell.angle_beta   90.00
_cell.angle_gamma   90.00
#
_symmetry.space_group_name_H-M   'P 1'
#
loop_
_entity.id
_entity.type
_entity.pdbx_description
1 polymer ?
#
loop_
_entity_poly.entity_id
_entity_poly.type
_entity_poly.pdbx_seq_one_letter_code
_entity_poly.pdbx_strand_id
1 'polypeptide(L)'
;MNQNFVKNLIIVEGNSDEEILKEILEKEGFQERKEESKETFIRGNFQFFVFLPSKASKGGKSQVFKYIDKTVYGDIGEYKNIILLVDYDNSKKEEDELKSKIDKINIKIKNKKDCRIQVCFAKQEIEAWLFGCFDNIIKDHPDPDKVTKPSETLENYYRKKLNATYNKTVDGKIIAKRNKLEHFRYSKSFKNFEKILENL
;
A
#
# COMPACT_ATOMS: atom_id res chain seq x y z
N MET A 1 28.84 -14.41 -2.50
CA MET A 1 27.83 -15.30 -1.88
C MET A 1 26.47 -14.77 -2.26
N ASN A 2 25.65 -15.55 -2.98
CA ASN A 2 24.25 -15.16 -3.23
C ASN A 2 23.48 -15.33 -1.93
N GLN A 3 23.11 -14.22 -1.27
CA GLN A 3 22.15 -14.28 -0.18
C GLN A 3 20.81 -14.76 -0.75
N ASN A 4 20.30 -15.88 -0.23
CA ASN A 4 18.94 -16.32 -0.53
C ASN A 4 17.95 -15.46 0.26
N PHE A 5 17.39 -14.44 -0.39
CA PHE A 5 16.36 -13.61 0.20
C PHE A 5 15.00 -14.31 0.21
N VAL A 6 14.23 -14.06 1.27
CA VAL A 6 12.79 -14.33 1.27
C VAL A 6 12.13 -13.23 0.45
N LYS A 7 11.66 -13.59 -0.75
CA LYS A 7 11.03 -12.65 -1.68
C LYS A 7 9.58 -12.38 -1.28
N ASN A 8 9.20 -11.11 -1.21
CA ASN A 8 7.85 -10.63 -0.96
C ASN A 8 7.47 -9.61 -2.04
N LEU A 9 6.19 -9.53 -2.38
CA LEU A 9 5.66 -8.61 -3.38
C LEU A 9 4.65 -7.67 -2.73
N ILE A 10 4.78 -6.37 -2.94
CA ILE A 10 3.75 -5.38 -2.59
C ILE A 10 3.18 -4.84 -3.90
N ILE A 11 1.87 -4.92 -4.06
CA ILE A 11 1.16 -4.40 -5.22
C ILE A 11 0.34 -3.18 -4.81
N VAL A 12 0.53 -2.08 -5.52
CA VAL A 12 -0.16 -0.80 -5.30
C VAL A 12 -1.00 -0.41 -6.51
N GLU A 13 -2.00 0.46 -6.31
CA GLU A 13 -2.95 0.85 -7.36
C GLU A 13 -2.41 1.95 -8.29
N GLY A 14 -1.76 2.98 -7.73
CA GLY A 14 -1.33 4.16 -8.47
C GLY A 14 0.12 4.58 -8.22
N ASN A 15 0.68 5.37 -9.14
CA ASN A 15 2.03 5.95 -9.06
C ASN A 15 2.24 6.73 -7.75
N SER A 16 1.23 7.48 -7.29
CA SER A 16 1.32 8.23 -6.03
C SER A 16 1.51 7.32 -4.84
N ASP A 17 0.81 6.19 -4.83
CA ASP A 17 0.80 5.24 -3.72
C ASP A 17 2.15 4.53 -3.65
N GLU A 18 2.69 4.18 -4.82
CA GLU A 18 4.05 3.67 -4.97
C GLU A 18 5.06 4.65 -4.33
N GLU A 19 5.08 5.90 -4.76
CA GLU A 19 6.03 6.90 -4.25
C GLU A 19 5.88 7.18 -2.74
N ILE A 20 4.65 7.22 -2.23
CA ILE A 20 4.39 7.42 -0.79
C ILE A 20 4.84 6.20 0.01
N LEU A 21 4.56 4.99 -0.51
CA LEU A 21 4.96 3.74 0.14
C LEU A 21 6.49 3.63 0.25
N LYS A 22 7.26 4.07 -0.77
CA LYS A 22 8.72 4.07 -0.70
C LYS A 22 9.24 4.87 0.48
N GLU A 23 8.75 6.09 0.66
CA GLU A 23 9.14 6.96 1.77
C GLU A 23 8.80 6.32 3.13
N ILE A 24 7.69 5.57 3.22
CA ILE A 24 7.31 4.82 4.41
C ILE A 24 8.25 3.62 4.64
N LEU A 25 8.55 2.83 3.61
CA LEU A 25 9.44 1.68 3.71
C LEU A 25 10.86 2.11 4.13
N GLU A 26 11.39 3.20 3.58
CA GLU A 26 12.69 3.72 4.01
C GLU A 26 12.70 4.08 5.51
N LYS A 27 11.60 4.66 6.02
CA LYS A 27 11.45 4.96 7.46
C LYS A 27 11.36 3.72 8.33
N GLU A 28 10.75 2.65 7.81
CA GLU A 28 10.70 1.31 8.42
C GLU A 28 12.07 0.58 8.40
N GLY A 29 13.12 1.26 7.96
CA GLY A 29 14.49 0.77 7.94
C GLY A 29 14.83 -0.09 6.72
N PHE A 30 13.99 -0.06 5.67
CA PHE A 30 14.30 -0.73 4.42
C PHE A 30 15.31 0.09 3.60
N GLN A 31 16.23 -0.62 2.95
CA GLN A 31 17.19 -0.02 2.03
C GLN A 31 16.75 -0.28 0.58
N GLU A 32 16.60 0.79 -0.20
CA GLU A 32 16.34 0.67 -1.64
C GLU A 32 17.56 0.07 -2.35
N ARG A 33 17.30 -0.91 -3.23
CA ARG A 33 18.24 -1.40 -4.23
C ARG A 33 17.64 -1.22 -5.62
N LYS A 34 18.41 -0.58 -6.48
CA LYS A 34 18.07 -0.43 -7.90
C LYS A 34 18.47 -1.70 -8.64
N GLU A 35 17.50 -2.54 -8.98
CA GLU A 35 17.64 -3.66 -9.91
C GLU A 35 16.92 -3.31 -11.23
N GLU A 36 17.47 -3.75 -12.37
CA GLU A 36 17.21 -3.23 -13.73
C GLU A 36 15.74 -3.27 -14.21
N SER A 37 14.80 -3.86 -13.46
CA SER A 37 13.38 -3.92 -13.83
C SER A 37 12.36 -3.78 -12.69
N LYS A 38 12.79 -3.81 -11.42
CA LYS A 38 11.89 -3.75 -10.26
C LYS A 38 12.53 -2.97 -9.12
N GLU A 39 11.75 -2.08 -8.54
CA GLU A 39 12.18 -1.37 -7.33
C GLU A 39 12.12 -2.32 -6.16
N THR A 40 13.27 -2.46 -5.50
CA THR A 40 13.51 -3.52 -4.52
C THR A 40 13.92 -2.90 -3.20
N PHE A 41 13.32 -3.36 -2.11
CA PHE A 41 13.58 -2.90 -0.75
C PHE A 41 14.07 -4.06 0.10
N ILE A 42 15.16 -3.87 0.84
CA ILE A 42 15.77 -4.92 1.66
C ILE A 42 15.76 -4.54 3.13
N ARG A 43 15.35 -5.47 3.98
CA ARG A 43 15.49 -5.40 5.45
C ARG A 43 15.86 -6.78 5.98
N GLY A 44 17.07 -6.93 6.50
CA GLY A 44 17.58 -8.23 6.93
C GLY A 44 17.65 -9.24 5.77
N ASN A 45 17.00 -10.40 5.93
CA ASN A 45 16.90 -11.46 4.92
C ASN A 45 15.66 -11.35 4.01
N PHE A 46 14.88 -10.27 4.13
CA PHE A 46 13.69 -10.05 3.31
C PHE A 46 13.96 -9.11 2.15
N GLN A 47 13.43 -9.47 0.99
CA GLN A 47 13.47 -8.67 -0.23
C GLN A 47 12.03 -8.37 -0.67
N PHE A 48 11.68 -7.10 -0.76
CA PHE A 48 10.36 -6.63 -1.15
C PHE A 48 10.43 -6.00 -2.52
N PHE A 49 9.57 -6.45 -3.41
CA PHE A 49 9.37 -5.84 -4.71
C PHE A 49 8.12 -4.98 -4.64
N VAL A 50 8.25 -3.69 -4.91
CA VAL A 50 7.07 -2.82 -5.08
C VAL A 50 6.70 -2.83 -6.55
N PHE A 51 5.45 -3.17 -6.84
CA PHE A 51 4.98 -3.36 -8.20
C PHE A 51 3.71 -2.57 -8.47
N LEU A 52 3.77 -1.78 -9.55
CA LEU A 52 2.64 -1.12 -10.15
C LEU A 52 2.19 -1.85 -11.43
N PRO A 53 0.96 -2.42 -11.47
CA PRO A 53 0.43 -3.21 -12.60
C PRO A 53 0.38 -2.54 -13.96
N SER A 54 0.45 -1.20 -14.01
CA SER A 54 0.59 -0.47 -15.27
C SER A 54 1.32 0.85 -15.04
N LYS A 55 2.59 0.93 -15.46
CA LYS A 55 3.31 2.21 -15.55
C LYS A 55 2.82 3.08 -16.72
N ALA A 56 2.16 2.48 -17.72
CA ALA A 56 1.80 3.13 -18.99
C ALA A 56 0.33 3.61 -19.08
N SER A 57 -0.58 3.09 -18.27
CA SER A 57 -1.95 3.57 -18.16
C SER A 57 -2.24 3.91 -16.71
N LYS A 58 -2.84 5.09 -16.47
CA LYS A 58 -3.32 5.54 -15.16
C LYS A 58 -3.87 4.33 -14.41
N GLY A 59 -3.16 3.93 -13.35
CA GLY A 59 -3.43 2.71 -12.61
C GLY A 59 -4.86 2.65 -12.10
N GLY A 60 -5.29 1.44 -11.73
CA GLY A 60 -6.64 1.23 -11.22
C GLY A 60 -6.85 -0.21 -10.74
N LYS A 61 -7.77 -0.39 -9.80
CA LYS A 61 -8.13 -1.70 -9.20
C LYS A 61 -8.26 -2.82 -10.23
N SER A 62 -8.90 -2.55 -11.37
CA SER A 62 -9.08 -3.55 -12.44
C SER A 62 -7.77 -4.10 -13.00
N GLN A 63 -6.69 -3.30 -13.03
CA GLN A 63 -5.37 -3.73 -13.49
C GLN A 63 -4.63 -4.53 -12.42
N VAL A 64 -4.79 -4.18 -11.14
CA VAL A 64 -4.29 -5.00 -10.02
C VAL A 64 -4.85 -6.42 -10.13
N PHE A 65 -6.16 -6.58 -10.32
CA PHE A 65 -6.77 -7.90 -10.47
C PHE A 65 -6.38 -8.61 -11.75
N LYS A 66 -6.32 -7.91 -12.88
CA LYS A 66 -5.81 -8.51 -14.13
C LYS A 66 -4.38 -9.01 -13.98
N TYR A 67 -3.54 -8.25 -13.28
CA TYR A 67 -2.18 -8.68 -12.98
C TYR A 67 -2.19 -9.90 -12.08
N ILE A 68 -2.93 -9.90 -10.98
CA ILE A 68 -2.97 -11.09 -10.12
C ILE A 68 -3.50 -12.29 -10.91
N ASP A 69 -4.60 -12.17 -11.66
CA ASP A 69 -5.16 -13.26 -12.48
C ASP A 69 -4.20 -13.77 -13.56
N LYS A 70 -3.38 -12.90 -14.18
CA LYS A 70 -2.37 -13.29 -15.17
C LYS A 70 -1.11 -13.87 -14.53
N THR A 71 -0.59 -13.22 -13.49
CA THR A 71 0.65 -13.57 -12.77
C THR A 71 0.47 -14.81 -11.89
N VAL A 72 -0.78 -15.19 -11.56
CA VAL A 72 -1.14 -16.49 -10.95
C VAL A 72 -0.60 -17.71 -11.71
N TYR A 73 -0.16 -17.57 -12.97
CA TYR A 73 0.34 -18.68 -13.76
C TYR A 73 1.87 -18.84 -13.86
N GLY A 74 2.69 -17.83 -13.52
CA GLY A 74 4.15 -17.90 -13.67
C GLY A 74 4.95 -17.57 -12.41
N ASP A 75 4.87 -16.31 -11.95
CA ASP A 75 5.87 -15.74 -11.04
C ASP A 75 5.42 -15.66 -9.57
N ILE A 76 4.12 -15.77 -9.27
CA ILE A 76 3.61 -15.70 -7.88
C ILE A 76 4.29 -16.74 -6.98
N GLY A 77 4.63 -17.89 -7.55
CA GLY A 77 5.30 -18.94 -6.81
C GLY A 77 6.71 -18.61 -6.34
N GLU A 78 7.31 -17.51 -6.77
CA GLU A 78 8.62 -17.08 -6.28
C GLU A 78 8.53 -16.29 -4.97
N TYR A 79 7.35 -15.75 -4.64
CA TYR A 79 7.15 -14.91 -3.47
C TYR A 79 6.56 -15.73 -2.32
N LYS A 80 7.08 -15.50 -1.11
CA LYS A 80 6.55 -16.06 0.14
C LYS A 80 5.26 -15.34 0.53
N ASN A 81 5.21 -14.02 0.32
CA ASN A 81 4.05 -13.20 0.63
C ASN A 81 3.76 -12.21 -0.50
N ILE A 82 2.46 -12.00 -0.75
CA ILE A 82 1.96 -10.94 -1.62
C ILE A 82 1.06 -10.05 -0.77
N ILE A 83 1.43 -8.77 -0.67
CA ILE A 83 0.69 -7.73 0.03
C ILE A 83 -0.02 -6.89 -1.02
N LEU A 84 -1.34 -6.82 -0.95
CA LEU A 84 -2.14 -5.95 -1.82
C LEU A 84 -2.54 -4.70 -1.02
N LEU A 85 -2.20 -3.52 -1.55
CA LEU A 85 -2.71 -2.23 -1.06
C LEU A 85 -3.72 -1.73 -2.11
N VAL A 86 -5.01 -1.81 -1.79
CA VAL A 86 -6.11 -1.45 -2.71
C VAL A 86 -7.23 -0.74 -1.98
N ASP A 87 -7.78 0.29 -2.62
CA ASP A 87 -8.94 1.01 -2.09
C ASP A 87 -10.25 0.27 -2.41
N TYR A 88 -11.31 0.43 -1.61
CA TYR A 88 -12.68 0.10 -2.02
C TYR A 88 -13.50 1.39 -1.99
N ASP A 89 -14.01 1.86 -3.13
CA ASP A 89 -14.52 3.23 -3.31
C ASP A 89 -15.87 3.44 -2.60
N ASN A 90 -15.85 3.48 -1.27
CA ASN A 90 -17.01 3.64 -0.39
C ASN A 90 -18.16 2.63 -0.61
N SER A 91 -17.95 1.55 -1.34
CA SER A 91 -18.98 0.57 -1.71
C SER A 91 -18.75 -0.78 -1.04
N LYS A 92 -19.72 -1.24 -0.24
CA LYS A 92 -19.68 -2.58 0.36
C LYS A 92 -19.64 -3.70 -0.68
N LYS A 93 -20.31 -3.47 -1.82
CA LYS A 93 -20.30 -4.38 -2.96
C LYS A 93 -18.90 -4.58 -3.53
N GLU A 94 -18.13 -3.50 -3.65
CA GLU A 94 -16.74 -3.58 -4.12
C GLU A 94 -15.87 -4.33 -3.12
N GLU A 95 -16.01 -4.05 -1.82
CA GLU A 95 -15.29 -4.78 -0.77
C GLU A 95 -15.51 -6.31 -0.87
N ASP A 96 -16.76 -6.73 -1.04
CA ASP A 96 -17.13 -8.15 -1.13
C ASP A 96 -16.63 -8.79 -2.45
N GLU A 97 -16.67 -8.06 -3.57
CA GLU A 97 -16.09 -8.51 -4.85
C GLU A 97 -14.57 -8.70 -4.77
N LEU A 98 -13.87 -7.78 -4.09
CA LEU A 98 -12.42 -7.86 -3.86
C LEU A 98 -12.10 -9.11 -3.02
N LYS A 99 -12.77 -9.28 -1.88
CA LYS A 99 -12.61 -10.45 -1.00
C LYS A 99 -12.84 -11.77 -1.74
N SER A 100 -13.92 -11.86 -2.51
CA SER A 100 -14.23 -13.05 -3.32
C SER A 100 -13.12 -13.39 -4.32
N LYS A 101 -12.50 -12.39 -4.96
CA LYS A 101 -11.37 -12.60 -5.87
C LYS A 101 -10.15 -13.12 -5.12
N ILE A 102 -9.80 -12.51 -3.99
CA ILE A 102 -8.66 -12.90 -3.16
C ILE A 102 -8.83 -14.34 -2.66
N ASP A 103 -10.02 -14.72 -2.20
CA ASP A 103 -10.32 -16.08 -1.76
C ASP A 103 -10.11 -17.11 -2.88
N LYS A 104 -10.59 -16.81 -4.10
CA LYS A 104 -10.36 -17.67 -5.27
C LYS A 104 -8.88 -17.83 -5.58
N ILE A 105 -8.09 -16.76 -5.46
CA ILE A 105 -6.64 -16.80 -5.70
C ILE A 105 -5.95 -17.63 -4.61
N ASN A 106 -6.31 -17.41 -3.33
CA ASN A 106 -5.78 -18.17 -2.19
C ASN A 106 -6.06 -19.67 -2.33
N ILE A 107 -7.27 -20.06 -2.71
CA ILE A 107 -7.62 -21.48 -2.97
C ILE A 107 -6.70 -22.08 -4.04
N LYS A 108 -6.44 -21.34 -5.13
CA LYS A 108 -5.59 -21.81 -6.24
C LYS A 108 -4.11 -21.95 -5.83
N ILE A 109 -3.59 -21.03 -5.01
CA ILE A 109 -2.18 -21.01 -4.59
C ILE A 109 -1.91 -22.00 -3.46
N LYS A 110 -2.87 -22.22 -2.56
CA LYS A 110 -2.77 -23.19 -1.44
C LYS A 110 -2.36 -24.59 -1.90
N ASN A 111 -2.75 -24.96 -3.12
CA ASN A 111 -2.44 -26.25 -3.71
C ASN A 111 -1.08 -26.31 -4.44
N LYS A 112 -0.38 -25.18 -4.58
CA LYS A 112 0.86 -25.08 -5.36
C LYS A 112 2.09 -24.70 -4.54
N LYS A 113 2.02 -23.77 -3.59
CA LYS A 113 3.18 -23.32 -2.80
C LYS A 113 2.78 -22.72 -1.45
N ASP A 114 3.79 -22.65 -0.59
CA ASP A 114 3.80 -22.09 0.77
C ASP A 114 3.71 -20.54 0.78
N CYS A 115 2.91 -19.97 -0.14
CA CYS A 115 2.74 -18.54 -0.39
C CYS A 115 1.43 -18.04 0.25
N ARG A 116 1.47 -16.85 0.87
CA ARG A 116 0.31 -16.20 1.49
C ARG A 116 -0.02 -14.89 0.79
N ILE A 117 -1.29 -14.69 0.43
CA ILE A 117 -1.78 -13.37 0.01
C ILE A 117 -2.38 -12.68 1.23
N GLN A 118 -1.84 -11.52 1.56
CA GLN A 118 -2.29 -10.64 2.63
C GLN A 118 -2.83 -9.39 1.98
N VAL A 119 -4.00 -8.93 2.41
CA VAL A 119 -4.64 -7.76 1.81
C VAL A 119 -4.85 -6.73 2.89
N CYS A 120 -4.25 -5.56 2.66
CA CYS A 120 -4.57 -4.37 3.42
C CYS A 120 -5.76 -3.72 2.70
N PHE A 121 -6.74 -3.31 3.50
CA PHE A 121 -8.02 -2.80 3.02
C PHE A 121 -8.37 -1.53 3.78
N ALA A 122 -8.49 -0.41 3.08
CA ALA A 122 -9.15 0.79 3.57
C ALA A 122 -9.92 1.51 2.45
N LYS A 123 -10.79 2.46 2.84
CA LYS A 123 -11.62 3.23 1.90
C LYS A 123 -10.78 4.07 0.93
N GLN A 124 -9.71 4.67 1.46
CA GLN A 124 -8.59 5.28 0.75
C GLN A 124 -7.35 5.06 1.62
N GLU A 125 -6.61 4.00 1.38
CA GLU A 125 -5.65 3.43 2.33
C GLU A 125 -4.49 4.38 2.60
N ILE A 126 -3.82 4.81 1.54
CA ILE A 126 -2.69 5.73 1.65
C ILE A 126 -3.14 7.10 2.19
N GLU A 127 -4.29 7.63 1.76
CA GLU A 127 -4.82 8.90 2.26
C GLU A 127 -5.16 8.84 3.74
N ALA A 128 -5.70 7.72 4.25
CA ALA A 128 -5.95 7.54 5.67
C ALA A 128 -4.63 7.58 6.48
N TRP A 129 -3.55 7.03 5.93
CA TRP A 129 -2.23 7.08 6.57
C TRP A 129 -1.66 8.50 6.60
N LEU A 130 -1.74 9.21 5.47
CA LEU A 130 -1.34 10.62 5.37
C LEU A 130 -2.15 11.51 6.29
N PHE A 131 -3.44 11.21 6.43
CA PHE A 131 -4.35 11.93 7.33
C PHE A 131 -3.91 11.79 8.80
N GLY A 132 -3.42 10.61 9.18
CA GLY A 132 -2.74 10.34 10.47
C GLY A 132 -1.64 11.33 10.82
N CYS A 133 -1.01 11.95 9.83
CA CYS A 133 0.13 12.84 10.01
C CYS A 133 -0.21 14.27 10.47
N PHE A 134 -1.48 14.61 10.66
CA PHE A 134 -1.91 15.96 11.01
C PHE A 134 -2.62 16.00 12.35
N ASP A 135 -1.91 16.32 13.43
CA ASP A 135 -2.47 16.38 14.80
C ASP A 135 -3.74 17.23 14.91
N ASN A 136 -3.79 18.36 14.19
CA ASN A 136 -4.96 19.24 14.18
C ASN A 136 -6.20 18.60 13.55
N ILE A 137 -6.00 17.73 12.56
CA ILE A 137 -7.09 17.04 11.88
C ILE A 137 -7.50 15.80 12.69
N ILE A 138 -6.53 15.10 13.28
CA ILE A 138 -6.77 13.89 14.09
C ILE A 138 -7.60 14.18 15.34
N LYS A 139 -7.47 15.38 15.93
CA LYS A 139 -8.33 15.80 17.06
C LYS A 139 -9.82 15.75 16.71
N ASP A 140 -10.17 16.18 15.50
CA ASP A 140 -11.57 16.21 15.03
C ASP A 140 -12.00 14.87 14.40
N HIS A 141 -11.02 14.05 14.01
CA HIS A 141 -11.20 12.77 13.32
C HIS A 141 -10.23 11.71 13.88
N PRO A 142 -10.50 11.17 15.09
CA PRO A 142 -9.56 10.31 15.81
C PRO A 142 -9.35 8.93 15.17
N ASP A 143 -10.17 8.56 14.17
CA ASP A 143 -10.06 7.31 13.41
C ASP A 143 -9.97 7.65 11.90
N PRO A 144 -8.74 7.82 11.36
CA PRO A 144 -8.52 8.20 9.96
C PRO A 144 -9.17 7.24 8.96
N ASP A 145 -9.21 5.95 9.28
CA ASP A 145 -9.74 4.89 8.44
C ASP A 145 -11.27 4.97 8.25
N LYS A 146 -11.97 5.68 9.15
CA LYS A 146 -13.43 5.86 9.09
C LYS A 146 -13.85 7.13 8.37
N VAL A 147 -12.92 8.01 8.00
CA VAL A 147 -13.24 9.23 7.26
C VAL A 147 -13.81 8.83 5.89
N THR A 148 -15.02 9.28 5.57
CA THR A 148 -15.71 8.90 4.32
C THR A 148 -14.99 9.40 3.08
N LYS A 149 -14.35 10.57 3.18
CA LYS A 149 -13.63 11.22 2.08
C LYS A 149 -12.34 11.88 2.58
N PRO A 150 -11.30 11.09 2.90
CA PRO A 150 -10.08 11.63 3.48
C PRO A 150 -9.36 12.56 2.51
N SER A 151 -9.40 12.32 1.20
CA SER A 151 -8.86 13.24 0.19
C SER A 151 -9.53 14.63 0.21
N GLU A 152 -10.87 14.70 0.24
CA GLU A 152 -11.60 15.99 0.33
C GLU A 152 -11.34 16.70 1.67
N THR A 153 -11.12 15.94 2.74
CA THR A 153 -10.82 16.51 4.05
C THR A 153 -9.42 17.11 4.09
N LEU A 154 -8.42 16.44 3.50
CA LEU A 154 -7.07 16.98 3.30
C LEU A 154 -7.10 18.23 2.40
N GLU A 155 -7.83 18.19 1.29
CA GLU A 155 -8.03 19.35 0.40
C GLU A 155 -8.58 20.56 1.16
N ASN A 156 -9.62 20.36 1.98
CA ASN A 156 -10.21 21.43 2.79
C ASN A 156 -9.22 21.98 3.83
N TYR A 157 -8.41 21.12 4.45
CA TYR A 157 -7.37 21.56 5.37
C TYR A 157 -6.31 22.42 4.66
N TYR A 158 -5.81 21.96 3.50
CA TYR A 158 -4.83 22.68 2.70
C TYR A 158 -5.35 24.06 2.26
N ARG A 159 -6.60 24.14 1.78
CA ARG A 159 -7.22 25.42 1.42
C ARG A 159 -7.33 26.36 2.62
N LYS A 160 -7.81 25.86 3.76
CA LYS A 160 -8.04 26.70 4.95
C LYS A 160 -6.76 27.14 5.65
N LYS A 161 -5.73 26.29 5.70
CA LYS A 161 -4.51 26.54 6.50
C LYS A 161 -3.33 27.02 5.67
N LEU A 162 -3.23 26.58 4.42
CA LEU A 162 -2.08 26.84 3.56
C LEU A 162 -2.44 27.68 2.32
N ASN A 163 -3.73 28.00 2.13
CA ASN A 163 -4.24 28.68 0.94
C ASN A 163 -3.78 28.00 -0.38
N ALA A 164 -3.80 26.67 -0.38
CA ALA A 164 -3.31 25.83 -1.47
C ALA A 164 -4.27 24.66 -1.76
N THR A 165 -4.14 24.08 -2.95
CA THR A 165 -4.83 22.84 -3.37
C THR A 165 -3.95 21.64 -3.03
N TYR A 166 -4.52 20.60 -2.45
CA TYR A 166 -3.83 19.35 -2.16
C TYR A 166 -3.64 18.53 -3.43
N ASN A 167 -2.41 18.06 -3.66
CA ASN A 167 -2.03 17.16 -4.73
C ASN A 167 -1.37 15.91 -4.15
N LYS A 168 -2.07 14.76 -4.16
CA LYS A 168 -1.55 13.50 -3.58
C LYS A 168 -0.15 13.13 -4.08
N THR A 169 0.15 13.31 -5.36
CA THR A 169 1.46 12.95 -5.94
C THR A 169 2.59 13.80 -5.37
N VAL A 170 2.36 15.11 -5.20
CA VAL A 170 3.39 16.04 -4.73
C VAL A 170 3.38 16.11 -3.20
N ASP A 171 2.22 16.47 -2.63
CA ASP A 171 2.06 16.70 -1.21
C ASP A 171 2.08 15.40 -0.42
N GLY A 172 1.50 14.31 -0.92
CA GLY A 172 1.51 13.02 -0.23
C GLY A 172 2.92 12.52 0.04
N LYS A 173 3.82 12.62 -0.95
CA LYS A 173 5.24 12.30 -0.80
C LYS A 173 5.93 13.21 0.23
N ILE A 174 5.63 14.51 0.19
CA ILE A 174 6.20 15.49 1.14
C ILE A 174 5.73 15.20 2.58
N ILE A 175 4.44 14.91 2.76
CA ILE A 175 3.86 14.53 4.06
C ILE A 175 4.54 13.25 4.54
N ALA A 176 4.63 12.23 3.67
CA ALA A 176 5.25 10.96 3.98
C ALA A 176 6.68 11.18 4.49
N LYS A 177 7.50 11.91 3.73
CA LYS A 177 8.90 12.21 4.04
C LYS A 177 9.10 12.99 5.34
N ARG A 178 8.29 14.02 5.60
CA ARG A 178 8.48 14.93 6.75
C ARG A 178 8.00 14.37 8.08
N ASN A 179 7.07 13.43 8.07
CA ASN A 179 6.46 12.90 9.29
C ASN A 179 7.22 11.68 9.83
N LYS A 180 7.03 11.41 11.12
CA LYS A 180 7.57 10.23 11.79
C LYS A 180 6.59 9.06 11.66
N LEU A 181 7.10 7.82 11.74
CA LEU A 181 6.28 6.61 11.70
C LEU A 181 5.16 6.63 12.75
N GLU A 182 5.42 7.19 13.93
CA GLU A 182 4.42 7.29 15.01
C GLU A 182 3.14 8.03 14.60
N HIS A 183 3.20 8.96 13.63
CA HIS A 183 2.01 9.66 13.17
C HIS A 183 1.15 8.80 12.23
N PHE A 184 1.74 7.95 11.39
CA PHE A 184 0.98 7.03 10.53
C PHE A 184 0.23 5.98 11.37
N ARG A 185 0.77 5.65 12.56
CA ARG A 185 0.14 4.77 13.55
C ARG A 185 -1.12 5.38 14.19
N TYR A 186 -1.62 6.55 13.80
CA TYR A 186 -3.01 6.88 14.10
C TYR A 186 -4.00 6.06 13.26
N SER A 187 -3.60 5.63 12.06
CA SER A 187 -4.40 4.74 11.22
C SER A 187 -4.29 3.28 11.67
N LYS A 188 -5.43 2.61 11.76
CA LYS A 188 -5.53 1.17 12.05
C LYS A 188 -5.03 0.34 10.86
N SER A 189 -5.33 0.73 9.62
CA SER A 189 -4.82 0.00 8.44
C SER A 189 -3.30 0.09 8.36
N PHE A 190 -2.70 1.25 8.68
CA PHE A 190 -1.25 1.37 8.76
C PHE A 190 -0.65 0.41 9.81
N LYS A 191 -1.21 0.34 11.03
CA LYS A 191 -0.74 -0.62 12.05
C LYS A 191 -0.84 -2.08 11.58
N ASN A 192 -1.87 -2.41 10.82
CA ASN A 192 -2.01 -3.75 10.26
C ASN A 192 -0.91 -4.02 9.23
N PHE A 193 -0.65 -3.06 8.34
CA PHE A 193 0.45 -3.14 7.38
C PHE A 193 1.81 -3.28 8.07
N GLU A 194 2.10 -2.45 9.07
CA GLU A 194 3.32 -2.51 9.88
C GLU A 194 3.48 -3.90 10.54
N LYS A 195 2.42 -4.43 11.16
CA LYS A 195 2.42 -5.79 11.72
C LYS A 195 2.66 -6.86 10.68
N ILE A 196 2.15 -6.69 9.45
CA ILE A 196 2.47 -7.62 8.37
C ILE A 196 3.98 -7.56 8.14
N LEU A 197 4.58 -6.38 7.96
CA LEU A 197 6.02 -6.23 7.75
C LEU A 197 6.88 -6.83 8.86
N GLU A 198 6.43 -6.76 10.12
CA GLU A 198 7.13 -7.31 11.30
C GLU A 198 7.04 -8.84 11.41
N ASN A 199 5.95 -9.45 10.94
CA ASN A 199 5.68 -10.89 11.08
C ASN A 199 6.04 -11.71 9.83
N LEU A 200 6.77 -11.11 8.89
CA LEU A 200 7.29 -11.79 7.70
C LEU A 200 8.51 -12.64 8.01
#